data_AF-A0A9D3RNA8-F1
#
_entry.id   AF-A0A9D3RNA8-F1
#
_cell.length_a   1.000
_cell.length_b   1.000
_cell.length_c   1.000
_cell.angle_alpha   90.00
_cell.angle_beta   90.00
_cell.angle_gamma   90.00
#
_symmetry.space_group_name_H-M   'P 1'
#
loop_
_entity.id
_entity.type
_entity.pdbx_description
1 polymer ?
#
loop_
_entity_poly.entity_id
_entity_poly.type
_entity_poly.pdbx_seq_one_letter_code
_entity_poly.pdbx_strand_id
1 'polypeptide(L)'
;MDIASELCEELFSWLKQRKLCKQQLMTLAQKLENLREEMNKGLKSAAKGSAKVVANCTAQALGGALGLAISLPELIKNCNEMVGNNHVTEASQALREAAQAIEQARQELKTKLDAIQKKLRDIARVRDHLRNLGPYKSSISESDEEIVNYAMDNCNSDVKQWLQGQFQQAMFLNLFRFFMNDLLNTLKEREEEIQRKARNEHIHLVFVAHGNITSNFLPACYLMPFQSIKDVILYSPWNCAIDAKAACGIATGRIKPNQRVFHNYNRNHIPSDLPQSWNSMRSAGSDKIPKILLNAVGSDEEVWRKFSSLKNSHKLKVEDRIILPYLVPPGVGKNLFPEVPFEVITCVVAFIFMFFTRLKVTIHLAACLSSGPEDFVFGQWSGQYAWVYDNTWMTTNYMDFDEDVELYDAFRALFGEVS
;
A
#
# COMPACT_ATOMS: atom_id res chain seq x y z
N MET A 1 5.44 17.23 13.20
CA MET A 1 4.16 17.48 13.89
C MET A 1 3.12 16.42 13.49
N ASP A 2 3.54 15.25 13.00
CA ASP A 2 2.77 14.56 11.96
C ASP A 2 2.25 13.17 12.30
N ILE A 3 2.50 12.63 13.50
CA ILE A 3 1.87 11.38 13.93
C ILE A 3 0.35 11.51 13.87
N ALA A 4 -0.19 12.61 14.41
CA ALA A 4 -1.62 12.91 14.34
C ALA A 4 -2.09 13.19 12.91
N SER A 5 -1.27 13.84 12.07
CA SER A 5 -1.56 14.10 10.65
C SER A 5 -1.59 12.81 9.82
N GLU A 6 -0.78 11.83 10.19
CA GLU A 6 -0.54 10.60 9.46
C GLU A 6 -1.43 9.43 9.92
N LEU A 7 -1.78 9.40 11.21
CA LEU A 7 -2.96 8.70 11.72
C LEU A 7 -4.22 9.35 11.13
N CYS A 8 -4.27 10.68 10.96
CA CYS A 8 -5.35 11.34 10.22
C CYS A 8 -5.36 10.99 8.73
N GLU A 9 -4.22 10.75 8.06
CA GLU A 9 -4.16 10.35 6.64
C GLU A 9 -4.52 8.88 6.44
N GLU A 10 -4.12 7.97 7.34
CA GLU A 10 -4.66 6.61 7.29
C GLU A 10 -6.11 6.57 7.74
N LEU A 11 -6.53 7.47 8.63
CA LEU A 11 -7.91 7.85 8.82
C LEU A 11 -8.44 8.79 7.71
N PHE A 12 -7.73 9.15 6.65
CA PHE A 12 -8.28 9.75 5.42
C PHE A 12 -8.05 8.83 4.21
N SER A 13 -7.73 7.57 4.50
CA SER A 13 -7.93 6.40 3.66
C SER A 13 -9.07 5.55 4.25
N TRP A 14 -8.96 5.19 5.52
CA TRP A 14 -9.97 4.49 6.31
C TRP A 14 -11.12 5.41 6.76
N LEU A 15 -10.93 6.73 6.95
CA LEU A 15 -11.95 7.78 6.70
C LEU A 15 -11.73 8.52 5.36
N LYS A 16 -11.32 7.87 4.27
CA LYS A 16 -11.90 8.15 2.94
C LYS A 16 -12.97 7.13 2.62
N GLN A 17 -12.79 5.86 3.00
CA GLN A 17 -13.87 4.88 3.00
C GLN A 17 -14.87 5.18 4.14
N ARG A 18 -14.43 5.56 5.34
CA ARG A 18 -15.29 6.17 6.39
C ARG A 18 -15.53 7.67 6.24
N LYS A 19 -14.89 8.50 5.38
CA LYS A 19 -15.47 9.82 5.00
C LYS A 19 -16.46 9.67 3.87
N LEU A 20 -16.27 8.77 2.91
CA LEU A 20 -17.28 8.48 1.90
C LEU A 20 -18.47 7.80 2.58
N CYS A 21 -18.24 6.84 3.48
CA CYS A 21 -19.31 6.26 4.30
C CYS A 21 -19.82 7.25 5.36
N LYS A 22 -19.03 8.12 6.01
CA LYS A 22 -19.55 9.19 6.91
C LYS A 22 -20.21 10.34 6.17
N GLN A 23 -19.80 10.70 4.96
CA GLN A 23 -20.46 11.70 4.13
C GLN A 23 -21.69 11.10 3.49
N GLN A 24 -21.70 9.81 3.12
CA GLN A 24 -22.92 9.12 2.74
C GLN A 24 -23.84 9.00 3.94
N LEU A 25 -23.38 8.60 5.13
CA LEU A 25 -24.15 8.52 6.38
C LEU A 25 -24.55 9.89 6.94
N MET A 26 -23.79 10.96 6.72
CA MET A 26 -24.15 12.34 7.13
C MET A 26 -24.99 13.04 6.07
N THR A 27 -24.81 12.75 4.78
CA THR A 27 -25.80 13.13 3.74
C THR A 27 -27.09 12.36 3.98
N LEU A 28 -27.03 11.11 4.41
CA LEU A 28 -28.18 10.30 4.80
C LEU A 28 -28.82 10.85 6.08
N ALA A 29 -28.03 11.15 7.12
CA ALA A 29 -28.53 11.75 8.36
C ALA A 29 -29.10 13.15 8.12
N GLN A 30 -28.50 13.95 7.23
CA GLN A 30 -29.03 15.25 6.83
C GLN A 30 -30.30 15.10 6.00
N LYS A 31 -30.37 14.14 5.07
CA LYS A 31 -31.63 13.79 4.36
C LYS A 31 -32.70 13.35 5.36
N LEU A 32 -32.36 12.50 6.34
CA LEU A 32 -33.28 12.02 7.37
C LEU A 32 -33.72 13.15 8.33
N GLU A 33 -32.84 14.09 8.68
CA GLU A 33 -33.17 15.23 9.52
C GLU A 33 -34.01 16.27 8.75
N ASN A 34 -33.71 16.51 7.46
CA ASN A 34 -34.56 17.31 6.57
C ASN A 34 -35.95 16.67 6.43
N LEU A 35 -36.03 15.36 6.21
CA LEU A 35 -37.29 14.60 6.16
C LEU A 35 -38.03 14.65 7.49
N ARG A 36 -37.32 14.58 8.63
CA ARG A 36 -37.88 14.77 9.97
C ARG A 36 -38.42 16.18 10.15
N GLU A 37 -37.75 17.21 9.64
CA GLU A 37 -38.24 18.58 9.65
C GLU A 37 -39.48 18.78 8.78
N GLU A 38 -39.48 18.26 7.56
CA GLU A 38 -40.64 18.32 6.65
C GLU A 38 -41.82 17.55 7.23
N MET A 39 -41.58 16.35 7.77
CA MET A 39 -42.58 15.56 8.47
C MET A 39 -43.08 16.29 9.72
N ASN A 40 -42.23 17.01 10.47
CA ASN A 40 -42.64 17.87 11.59
C ASN A 40 -43.43 19.11 11.14
N LYS A 41 -43.12 19.69 9.96
CA LYS A 41 -43.89 20.80 9.36
C LYS A 41 -45.28 20.30 8.92
N GLY A 42 -45.34 19.15 8.26
CA GLY A 42 -46.58 18.45 7.91
C GLY A 42 -47.39 17.99 9.13
N LEU A 43 -46.73 17.50 10.18
CA LEU A 43 -47.41 17.19 11.45
C LEU A 43 -47.92 18.46 12.11
N LYS A 44 -47.18 19.58 12.09
CA LYS A 44 -47.65 20.87 12.64
C LYS A 44 -48.84 21.44 11.86
N SER A 45 -48.92 21.24 10.54
CA SER A 45 -50.11 21.62 9.77
C SER A 45 -51.31 20.68 10.00
N ALA A 46 -51.08 19.37 10.21
CA ALA A 46 -52.11 18.43 10.68
C ALA A 46 -52.51 18.61 12.15
N ALA A 47 -51.62 19.11 13.02
CA ALA A 47 -51.79 19.13 14.48
C ALA A 47 -52.81 20.15 15.00
N LYS A 48 -53.62 20.76 14.12
CA LYS A 48 -54.93 21.26 14.51
C LYS A 48 -55.89 20.12 14.96
N GLY A 49 -55.53 18.85 14.76
CA GLY A 49 -56.33 17.68 15.15
C GLY A 49 -55.86 16.87 16.37
N SER A 50 -54.56 16.57 16.56
CA SER A 50 -54.13 15.63 17.63
C SER A 50 -52.67 15.76 18.09
N ALA A 51 -52.46 16.11 19.36
CA ALA A 51 -51.13 16.34 19.94
C ALA A 51 -50.34 15.08 20.36
N LYS A 52 -50.94 13.89 20.30
CA LYS A 52 -50.41 12.66 20.95
C LYS A 52 -49.30 11.95 20.17
N VAL A 53 -49.10 12.27 18.89
CA VAL A 53 -48.17 11.54 17.99
C VAL A 53 -46.73 12.07 18.06
N VAL A 54 -46.55 13.39 18.24
CA VAL A 54 -45.23 14.06 18.20
C VAL A 54 -44.22 13.44 19.18
N ALA A 55 -44.67 13.08 20.38
CA ALA A 55 -43.81 12.62 21.47
C ALA A 55 -43.12 11.27 21.20
N ASN A 56 -43.81 10.32 20.55
CA ASN A 56 -43.28 8.96 20.38
C ASN A 56 -42.19 8.90 19.30
N CYS A 57 -42.34 9.65 18.20
CA CYS A 57 -41.36 9.64 17.11
C CYS A 57 -40.00 10.25 17.50
N THR A 58 -39.97 11.15 18.49
CA THR A 58 -38.73 11.79 18.95
C THR A 58 -37.87 10.94 19.88
N ALA A 59 -38.41 9.89 20.52
CA ALA A 59 -37.70 9.16 21.57
C ALA A 59 -36.74 8.06 21.04
N GLN A 60 -37.02 7.47 19.87
CA GLN A 60 -36.32 6.27 19.39
C GLN A 60 -35.07 6.54 18.52
N ALA A 61 -34.82 7.77 18.10
CA ALA A 61 -33.79 8.10 17.09
C ALA A 61 -32.35 8.29 17.64
N LEU A 62 -32.09 8.02 18.92
CA LEU A 62 -30.84 8.39 19.61
C LEU A 62 -29.65 7.42 19.41
N GLY A 63 -29.82 6.31 18.69
CA GLY A 63 -28.87 5.18 18.64
C GLY A 63 -27.91 5.12 17.44
N GLY A 64 -27.60 6.24 16.78
CA GLY A 64 -26.71 6.26 15.60
C GLY A 64 -27.21 5.40 14.43
N ALA A 65 -26.32 4.96 13.52
CA ALA A 65 -26.71 4.25 12.30
C ALA A 65 -27.43 2.90 12.55
N LEU A 66 -27.12 2.22 13.67
CA LEU A 66 -27.79 0.98 14.06
C LEU A 66 -29.16 1.26 14.71
N GLY A 67 -29.27 2.29 15.56
CA GLY A 67 -30.56 2.71 16.14
C GLY A 67 -31.54 3.17 15.07
N LEU A 68 -31.07 3.90 14.06
CA LEU A 68 -31.89 4.28 12.90
C LEU A 68 -32.42 3.05 12.15
N ALA A 69 -31.58 2.06 11.86
CA ALA A 69 -32.01 0.84 11.16
C ALA A 69 -33.13 0.06 11.91
N ILE A 70 -33.19 0.18 13.23
CA ILE A 70 -34.18 -0.47 14.10
C ILE A 70 -35.45 0.38 14.24
N SER A 71 -35.35 1.71 14.34
CA SER A 71 -36.51 2.62 14.49
C SER A 71 -37.24 2.95 13.17
N LEU A 72 -36.55 2.82 12.03
CA LEU A 72 -37.11 3.15 10.71
C LEU A 72 -38.37 2.33 10.34
N PRO A 73 -38.44 1.00 10.54
CA PRO A 73 -39.64 0.21 10.24
C PRO A 73 -40.85 0.58 11.10
N GLU A 74 -40.66 0.88 12.39
CA GLU A 74 -41.74 1.34 13.27
C GLU A 74 -42.25 2.72 12.85
N LEU A 75 -41.37 3.64 12.46
CA LEU A 75 -41.75 4.96 11.96
C LEU A 75 -42.59 4.86 10.67
N ILE A 76 -42.17 4.04 9.72
CA ILE A 76 -42.91 3.78 8.46
C ILE A 76 -44.28 3.15 8.76
N LYS A 77 -44.34 2.17 9.66
CA LYS A 77 -45.59 1.54 10.08
C LYS A 77 -46.56 2.55 10.70
N ASN A 78 -46.09 3.37 11.65
CA ASN A 78 -46.92 4.40 12.30
C ASN A 78 -47.43 5.45 11.30
N CYS A 79 -46.60 5.87 10.33
CA CYS A 79 -47.03 6.79 9.27
C CYS A 79 -48.09 6.17 8.36
N ASN A 80 -47.96 4.90 7.98
CA ASN A 80 -48.94 4.20 7.17
C ASN A 80 -50.27 3.97 7.92
N GLU A 81 -50.22 3.60 9.21
CA GLU A 81 -51.42 3.41 10.04
C GLU A 81 -52.20 4.72 10.24
N MET A 82 -51.51 5.85 10.44
CA MET A 82 -52.16 7.18 10.49
C MET A 82 -52.93 7.54 9.22
N VAL A 83 -52.49 7.03 8.07
CA VAL A 83 -52.96 7.43 6.74
C VAL A 83 -54.00 6.45 6.16
N GLY A 84 -54.29 5.34 6.85
CA GLY A 84 -55.38 4.42 6.51
C GLY A 84 -56.79 5.01 6.66
N ASN A 85 -56.94 6.09 7.43
CA ASN A 85 -58.24 6.73 7.71
C ASN A 85 -58.63 7.80 6.67
N ASN A 86 -58.74 7.39 5.40
CA ASN A 86 -59.57 7.93 4.28
C ASN A 86 -59.80 9.45 4.07
N HIS A 87 -59.09 10.37 4.72
CA HIS A 87 -59.11 11.80 4.38
C HIS A 87 -57.78 12.24 3.78
N VAL A 88 -57.75 12.37 2.45
CA VAL A 88 -56.61 12.91 1.70
C VAL A 88 -56.48 14.40 2.00
N THR A 89 -55.59 14.73 2.93
CA THR A 89 -55.16 16.09 3.29
C THR A 89 -53.71 16.29 2.86
N GLU A 90 -53.28 17.53 2.62
CA GLU A 90 -51.89 17.84 2.26
C GLU A 90 -50.89 17.24 3.25
N ALA A 91 -51.19 17.26 4.55
CA ALA A 91 -50.36 16.64 5.57
C ALA A 91 -50.28 15.10 5.47
N SER A 92 -51.39 14.42 5.10
CA SER A 92 -51.37 12.97 4.85
C SER A 92 -50.52 12.60 3.63
N GLN A 93 -50.47 13.48 2.63
CA GLN A 93 -49.65 13.31 1.44
C GLN A 93 -48.16 13.56 1.76
N ALA A 94 -47.83 14.64 2.46
CA ALA A 94 -46.47 14.91 2.94
C ALA A 94 -45.91 13.78 3.84
N LEU A 95 -46.76 13.16 4.68
CA LEU A 95 -46.39 11.99 5.47
C LEU A 95 -46.08 10.76 4.62
N ARG A 96 -46.85 10.50 3.54
CA ARG A 96 -46.56 9.41 2.59
C ARG A 96 -45.25 9.66 1.85
N GLU A 97 -45.03 10.87 1.37
CA GLU A 97 -43.81 11.26 0.65
C GLU A 97 -42.56 11.15 1.55
N ALA A 98 -42.66 11.62 2.81
CA ALA A 98 -41.62 11.45 3.80
C ALA A 98 -41.33 9.96 4.06
N ALA A 99 -42.35 9.13 4.29
CA ALA A 99 -42.18 7.69 4.52
C ALA A 99 -41.55 6.97 3.30
N GLN A 100 -41.91 7.35 2.08
CA GLN A 100 -41.31 6.82 0.85
C GLN A 100 -39.84 7.21 0.72
N ALA A 101 -39.49 8.48 0.92
CA ALA A 101 -38.11 8.95 0.86
C ALA A 101 -37.23 8.31 1.96
N ILE A 102 -37.80 8.10 3.15
CA ILE A 102 -37.18 7.38 4.25
C ILE A 102 -36.89 5.91 3.88
N GLU A 103 -37.85 5.21 3.26
CA GLU A 103 -37.64 3.82 2.82
C GLU A 103 -36.61 3.70 1.69
N GLN A 104 -36.61 4.63 0.73
CA GLN A 104 -35.57 4.71 -0.31
C GLN A 104 -34.17 4.90 0.31
N ALA A 105 -34.05 5.82 1.28
CA ALA A 105 -32.80 6.06 2.01
C ALA A 105 -32.35 4.82 2.81
N ARG A 106 -33.28 4.10 3.45
CA ARG A 106 -33.01 2.83 4.15
C ARG A 106 -32.46 1.77 3.20
N GLN A 107 -33.07 1.63 2.02
CA GLN A 107 -32.65 0.64 1.03
C GLN A 107 -31.29 1.01 0.40
N GLU A 108 -31.03 2.28 0.10
CA GLU A 108 -29.72 2.76 -0.37
C GLU A 108 -28.61 2.47 0.67
N LEU A 109 -28.88 2.71 1.95
CA LEU A 109 -27.98 2.38 3.05
C LEU A 109 -27.72 0.87 3.14
N LYS A 110 -28.78 0.05 3.05
CA LYS A 110 -28.65 -1.40 3.09
C LYS A 110 -27.74 -1.92 1.98
N THR A 111 -27.97 -1.50 0.72
CA THR A 111 -27.12 -1.88 -0.42
C THR A 111 -25.65 -1.49 -0.20
N LYS A 112 -25.38 -0.31 0.37
CA LYS A 112 -24.02 0.14 0.69
C LYS A 112 -23.37 -0.67 1.82
N LEU A 113 -24.11 -1.01 2.88
CA LEU A 113 -23.63 -1.85 3.97
C LEU A 113 -23.35 -3.29 3.50
N ASP A 114 -24.25 -3.87 2.70
CA ASP A 114 -24.09 -5.22 2.12
C ASP A 114 -22.84 -5.29 1.23
N ALA A 115 -22.57 -4.24 0.44
CA ALA A 115 -21.35 -4.13 -0.36
C ALA A 115 -20.07 -4.01 0.48
N ILE A 116 -20.10 -3.25 1.58
CA ILE A 116 -18.97 -3.16 2.53
C ILE A 116 -18.73 -4.51 3.22
N GLN A 117 -19.79 -5.17 3.71
CA GLN A 117 -19.70 -6.49 4.32
C GLN A 117 -19.14 -7.53 3.35
N LYS A 118 -19.54 -7.49 2.07
CA LYS A 118 -18.96 -8.36 1.03
C LYS A 118 -17.44 -8.13 0.93
N LYS A 119 -17.00 -6.89 0.72
CA LYS A 119 -15.56 -6.57 0.62
C LYS A 119 -14.75 -6.99 1.86
N LEU A 120 -15.31 -6.84 3.07
CA LEU A 120 -14.65 -7.29 4.30
C LEU A 120 -14.53 -8.82 4.38
N ARG A 121 -15.54 -9.58 3.92
CA ARG A 121 -15.45 -11.04 3.80
C ARG A 121 -14.41 -11.47 2.76
N ASP A 122 -14.39 -10.81 1.60
CA ASP A 122 -13.41 -11.09 0.54
C ASP A 122 -11.96 -10.84 1.04
N ILE A 123 -11.72 -9.72 1.73
CA ILE A 123 -10.44 -9.41 2.40
C ILE A 123 -10.05 -10.49 3.43
N ALA A 124 -10.97 -10.91 4.29
CA ALA A 124 -10.69 -11.93 5.30
C ALA A 124 -10.34 -13.28 4.67
N ARG A 125 -11.09 -13.69 3.64
CA ARG A 125 -10.86 -14.92 2.86
C ARG A 125 -9.47 -14.91 2.20
N VAL A 126 -9.12 -13.86 1.46
CA VAL A 126 -7.80 -13.72 0.82
C VAL A 126 -6.67 -13.74 1.84
N ARG A 127 -6.81 -13.04 2.96
CA ARG A 127 -5.82 -13.08 4.07
C ARG A 127 -5.62 -14.50 4.61
N ASP A 128 -6.69 -15.26 4.76
CA ASP A 128 -6.64 -16.59 5.34
C ASP A 128 -6.10 -17.62 4.33
N HIS A 129 -6.30 -17.43 3.02
CA HIS A 129 -5.57 -18.17 1.98
C HIS A 129 -4.08 -17.81 1.95
N LEU A 130 -3.72 -16.52 2.05
CA LEU A 130 -2.32 -16.05 2.12
C LEU A 130 -1.55 -16.64 3.30
N ARG A 131 -2.20 -16.87 4.45
CA ARG A 131 -1.59 -17.54 5.62
C ARG A 131 -1.29 -19.01 5.41
N ASN A 132 -2.04 -19.67 4.52
CA ASN A 132 -1.98 -21.10 4.27
C ASN A 132 -1.39 -21.43 2.89
N LEU A 133 -0.59 -20.51 2.32
CA LEU A 133 0.19 -20.78 1.11
C LEU A 133 1.11 -21.99 1.35
N GLY A 134 0.94 -23.03 0.53
CA GLY A 134 1.84 -24.19 0.51
C GLY A 134 3.26 -23.85 0.00
N PRO A 135 4.08 -24.87 -0.31
CA PRO A 135 5.45 -24.67 -0.78
C PRO A 135 5.54 -23.89 -2.11
N TYR A 136 6.75 -23.42 -2.44
CA TYR A 136 7.06 -22.82 -3.74
C TYR A 136 6.72 -23.78 -4.89
N LYS A 137 6.13 -23.25 -5.97
CA LYS A 137 5.66 -24.06 -7.11
C LYS A 137 5.62 -23.27 -8.42
N SER A 138 5.60 -23.97 -9.54
CA SER A 138 5.59 -23.41 -10.91
C SER A 138 4.19 -23.11 -11.46
N SER A 139 3.12 -23.58 -10.79
CA SER A 139 1.73 -23.38 -11.19
C SER A 139 0.86 -23.05 -9.98
N ILE A 140 -0.30 -22.42 -10.22
CA ILE A 140 -1.27 -22.09 -9.19
C ILE A 140 -2.32 -23.20 -9.03
N SER A 141 -3.02 -23.22 -7.89
CA SER A 141 -4.20 -24.07 -7.63
C SER A 141 -5.47 -23.21 -7.63
N GLU A 142 -6.65 -23.82 -7.65
CA GLU A 142 -7.93 -23.10 -7.57
C GLU A 142 -8.00 -22.14 -6.36
N SER A 143 -7.47 -22.56 -5.20
CA SER A 143 -7.34 -21.72 -4.00
C SER A 143 -6.43 -20.49 -4.16
N ASP A 144 -5.45 -20.58 -5.04
CA ASP A 144 -4.45 -19.54 -5.30
C ASP A 144 -5.00 -18.50 -6.30
N GLU A 145 -5.89 -18.91 -7.21
CA GLU A 145 -6.59 -18.02 -8.15
C GLU A 145 -7.34 -16.91 -7.41
N GLU A 146 -7.87 -17.18 -6.21
CA GLU A 146 -8.54 -16.14 -5.41
C GLU A 146 -7.62 -14.97 -5.03
N ILE A 147 -6.37 -15.28 -4.66
CA ILE A 147 -5.36 -14.28 -4.27
C ILE A 147 -4.93 -13.49 -5.51
N VAL A 148 -4.73 -14.20 -6.64
CA VAL A 148 -4.39 -13.62 -7.94
C VAL A 148 -5.51 -12.72 -8.44
N ASN A 149 -6.76 -13.17 -8.40
CA ASN A 149 -7.94 -12.40 -8.80
C ASN A 149 -8.13 -11.17 -7.92
N TYR A 150 -7.91 -11.28 -6.60
CA TYR A 150 -7.92 -10.12 -5.72
C TYR A 150 -6.82 -9.09 -6.08
N ALA A 151 -5.62 -9.54 -6.45
CA ALA A 151 -4.56 -8.66 -6.94
C ALA A 151 -4.90 -8.05 -8.32
N MET A 152 -5.50 -8.84 -9.22
CA MET A 152 -6.01 -8.40 -10.52
C MET A 152 -7.12 -7.35 -10.40
N ASP A 153 -7.92 -7.39 -9.34
CA ASP A 153 -8.92 -6.36 -9.05
C ASP A 153 -8.29 -5.09 -8.48
N ASN A 154 -7.28 -5.20 -7.60
CA ASN A 154 -6.84 -4.11 -6.72
C ASN A 154 -5.45 -3.47 -7.01
N CYS A 155 -4.51 -4.12 -7.71
CA CYS A 155 -3.24 -3.47 -8.11
C CYS A 155 -3.44 -2.53 -9.35
N ASN A 156 -2.37 -1.84 -9.77
CA ASN A 156 -2.35 -0.96 -10.96
C ASN A 156 -2.37 -1.74 -12.30
N SER A 157 -2.50 -1.03 -13.44
CA SER A 157 -2.60 -1.62 -14.79
C SER A 157 -1.43 -2.53 -15.16
N ASP A 158 -0.22 -2.16 -14.78
CA ASP A 158 1.00 -2.85 -15.17
C ASP A 158 1.16 -4.17 -14.41
N VAL A 159 0.85 -4.17 -13.11
CA VAL A 159 0.77 -5.40 -12.31
C VAL A 159 -0.35 -6.31 -12.83
N LYS A 160 -1.53 -5.75 -13.20
CA LYS A 160 -2.63 -6.51 -13.82
C LYS A 160 -2.20 -7.15 -15.15
N GLN A 161 -1.47 -6.41 -16.00
CA GLN A 161 -0.97 -6.94 -17.27
C GLN A 161 0.05 -8.06 -17.05
N TRP A 162 0.98 -7.87 -16.11
CA TRP A 162 1.99 -8.88 -15.77
C TRP A 162 1.35 -10.17 -15.21
N LEU A 163 0.30 -10.05 -14.39
CA LEU A 163 -0.47 -11.18 -13.84
C LEU A 163 -1.36 -11.92 -14.86
N GLN A 164 -1.35 -11.58 -16.16
CA GLN A 164 -2.12 -12.32 -17.17
C GLN A 164 -1.55 -13.71 -17.48
N GLY A 165 -0.24 -13.93 -17.28
CA GLY A 165 0.41 -15.21 -17.54
C GLY A 165 0.43 -16.14 -16.32
N GLN A 166 0.08 -17.42 -16.51
CA GLN A 166 0.02 -18.42 -15.42
C GLN A 166 1.35 -18.56 -14.65
N PHE A 167 2.48 -18.44 -15.34
CA PHE A 167 3.81 -18.48 -14.71
C PHE A 167 4.04 -17.26 -13.81
N GLN A 168 3.65 -16.06 -14.27
CA GLN A 168 3.72 -14.83 -13.49
C GLN A 168 2.79 -14.89 -12.27
N GLN A 169 1.61 -15.50 -12.39
CA GLN A 169 0.71 -15.75 -11.26
C GLN A 169 1.34 -16.68 -10.21
N ALA A 170 2.00 -17.77 -10.62
CA ALA A 170 2.71 -18.65 -9.70
C ALA A 170 3.90 -17.94 -9.03
N MET A 171 4.66 -17.16 -9.80
CA MET A 171 5.77 -16.33 -9.33
C MET A 171 5.32 -15.26 -8.32
N PHE A 172 4.18 -14.60 -8.56
CA PHE A 172 3.57 -13.64 -7.62
C PHE A 172 3.37 -14.24 -6.24
N LEU A 173 2.85 -15.47 -6.19
CA LEU A 173 2.62 -16.19 -4.95
C LEU A 173 3.92 -16.74 -4.33
N ASN A 174 4.93 -17.04 -5.14
CA ASN A 174 6.27 -17.37 -4.65
C ASN A 174 6.96 -16.16 -4.01
N LEU A 175 6.78 -14.95 -4.56
CA LEU A 175 7.18 -13.71 -3.90
C LEU A 175 6.45 -13.55 -2.56
N PHE A 176 5.12 -13.72 -2.53
CA PHE A 176 4.39 -13.72 -1.26
C PHE A 176 4.96 -14.71 -0.24
N ARG A 177 5.22 -15.96 -0.64
CA ARG A 177 5.85 -16.98 0.24
C ARG A 177 7.21 -16.50 0.77
N PHE A 178 8.06 -15.98 -0.12
CA PHE A 178 9.38 -15.43 0.23
C PHE A 178 9.27 -14.31 1.27
N PHE A 179 8.52 -13.24 0.96
CA PHE A 179 8.35 -12.11 1.87
C PHE A 179 7.62 -12.52 3.17
N MET A 180 6.62 -13.40 3.13
CA MET A 180 5.90 -13.84 4.33
C MET A 180 6.82 -14.60 5.30
N ASN A 181 7.65 -15.51 4.79
CA ASN A 181 8.59 -16.28 5.60
C ASN A 181 9.69 -15.40 6.21
N ASP A 182 10.18 -14.41 5.44
CA ASP A 182 11.35 -13.63 5.81
C ASP A 182 11.02 -12.36 6.61
N LEU A 183 9.81 -11.81 6.42
CA LEU A 183 9.42 -10.51 6.97
C LEU A 183 8.45 -10.63 8.16
N LEU A 184 7.50 -11.58 8.18
CA LEU A 184 6.42 -11.56 9.18
C LEU A 184 6.88 -11.65 10.64
N ASN A 185 7.86 -12.50 10.95
CA ASN A 185 8.33 -12.66 12.33
C ASN A 185 9.06 -11.38 12.78
N THR A 186 9.94 -10.85 11.92
CA THR A 186 10.61 -9.56 12.09
C THR A 186 9.62 -8.40 12.28
N LEU A 187 8.48 -8.41 11.57
CA LEU A 187 7.42 -7.41 11.74
C LEU A 187 6.70 -7.53 13.09
N LYS A 188 6.34 -8.74 13.53
CA LYS A 188 5.68 -8.95 14.84
C LYS A 188 6.55 -8.43 15.99
N GLU A 189 7.84 -8.78 15.99
CA GLU A 189 8.81 -8.28 16.97
C GLU A 189 8.89 -6.74 16.95
N ARG A 190 8.84 -6.13 15.77
CA ARG A 190 8.84 -4.67 15.62
C ARG A 190 7.54 -4.03 16.07
N GLU A 191 6.38 -4.64 15.82
CA GLU A 191 5.09 -4.15 16.34
C GLU A 191 5.09 -4.14 17.87
N GLU A 192 5.52 -5.23 18.50
CA GLU A 192 5.65 -5.32 19.97
C GLU A 192 6.65 -4.29 20.51
N GLU A 193 7.79 -4.08 19.83
CA GLU A 193 8.78 -3.07 20.19
C GLU A 193 8.22 -1.64 20.08
N ILE A 194 7.50 -1.33 19.01
CA ILE A 194 6.92 -0.01 18.72
C ILE A 194 5.79 0.30 19.72
N GLN A 195 4.90 -0.65 19.96
CA GLN A 195 3.82 -0.53 20.95
C GLN A 195 4.39 -0.29 22.36
N ARG A 196 5.38 -1.10 22.78
CA ARG A 196 6.03 -0.94 24.09
C ARG A 196 6.75 0.40 24.27
N LYS A 197 7.32 0.94 23.18
CA LYS A 197 8.07 2.21 23.20
C LYS A 197 7.19 3.43 22.87
N ALA A 198 5.89 3.27 22.65
CA ALA A 198 4.97 4.31 22.17
C ALA A 198 5.52 5.11 20.96
N ARG A 199 6.20 4.40 20.05
CA ARG A 199 6.81 4.99 18.84
C ARG A 199 5.79 5.05 17.69
N ASN A 200 6.16 5.73 16.61
CA ASN A 200 5.38 5.75 15.39
C ASN A 200 5.24 4.33 14.83
N GLU A 201 4.07 4.01 14.29
CA GLU A 201 3.78 2.81 13.51
C GLU A 201 4.43 2.89 12.11
N HIS A 202 5.74 3.15 12.05
CA HIS A 202 6.50 3.35 10.82
C HIS A 202 7.85 2.66 10.91
N ILE A 203 8.19 1.89 9.87
CA ILE A 203 9.48 1.23 9.73
C ILE A 203 10.10 1.47 8.35
N HIS A 204 11.40 1.24 8.27
CA HIS A 204 12.17 1.30 7.03
C HIS A 204 12.53 -0.12 6.57
N LEU A 205 12.12 -0.49 5.35
CA LEU A 205 12.49 -1.75 4.71
C LEU A 205 13.50 -1.45 3.61
N VAL A 206 14.73 -1.97 3.72
CA VAL A 206 15.75 -1.83 2.68
C VAL A 206 15.76 -3.10 1.85
N PHE A 207 15.27 -3.01 0.62
CA PHE A 207 15.32 -4.11 -0.33
C PHE A 207 16.66 -4.08 -1.07
N VAL A 208 17.36 -5.22 -1.05
CA VAL A 208 18.70 -5.37 -1.62
C VAL A 208 18.64 -6.40 -2.74
N ALA A 209 18.99 -6.01 -3.96
CA ALA A 209 18.96 -6.90 -5.13
C ALA A 209 19.94 -6.45 -6.22
N HIS A 210 20.22 -7.33 -7.18
CA HIS A 210 20.68 -6.88 -8.48
C HIS A 210 19.53 -6.18 -9.20
N GLY A 211 19.84 -5.15 -9.98
CA GLY A 211 18.83 -4.38 -10.71
C GLY A 211 19.36 -3.73 -11.97
N ASN A 212 18.40 -3.40 -12.82
CA ASN A 212 18.53 -2.81 -14.14
C ASN A 212 17.26 -2.01 -14.45
N ILE A 213 17.36 -1.09 -15.40
CA ILE A 213 16.22 -0.32 -15.91
C ILE A 213 16.02 -0.57 -17.41
N THR A 214 14.77 -0.49 -17.85
CA THR A 214 14.39 -0.68 -19.26
C THR A 214 13.93 0.64 -19.90
N SER A 215 13.83 0.64 -21.23
CA SER A 215 13.19 1.71 -22.01
C SER A 215 11.66 1.84 -21.81
N ASN A 216 11.00 0.94 -21.09
CA ASN A 216 9.57 1.06 -20.76
C ASN A 216 9.35 1.97 -19.54
N PHE A 217 8.27 2.76 -19.53
CA PHE A 217 7.99 3.74 -18.48
C PHE A 217 6.64 3.52 -17.76
N LEU A 218 6.64 3.62 -16.43
CA LEU A 218 5.45 3.62 -15.57
C LEU A 218 5.36 4.89 -14.72
N PRO A 219 4.19 5.28 -14.19
CA PRO A 219 4.08 6.36 -13.21
C PRO A 219 4.75 5.98 -11.88
N ALA A 220 5.54 6.87 -11.27
CA ALA A 220 6.24 6.63 -10.00
C ALA A 220 5.31 6.16 -8.87
N CYS A 221 4.07 6.66 -8.84
CA CYS A 221 3.04 6.24 -7.89
C CYS A 221 2.66 4.76 -7.99
N TYR A 222 2.98 4.05 -9.07
CA TYR A 222 2.73 2.61 -9.19
C TYR A 222 3.65 1.77 -8.28
N LEU A 223 4.78 2.33 -7.81
CA LEU A 223 5.62 1.73 -6.77
C LEU A 223 5.04 1.89 -5.34
N MET A 224 3.94 2.64 -5.18
CA MET A 224 3.20 2.77 -3.91
C MET A 224 1.72 2.42 -4.10
N PRO A 225 1.40 1.16 -4.49
CA PRO A 225 0.04 0.77 -4.86
C PRO A 225 -0.99 0.91 -3.73
N PHE A 226 -0.56 0.91 -2.46
CA PHE A 226 -1.44 1.08 -1.30
C PHE A 226 -0.82 2.03 -0.26
N GLN A 227 -1.68 2.61 0.59
CA GLN A 227 -1.29 3.60 1.62
C GLN A 227 -0.42 3.03 2.75
N SER A 228 -0.29 1.70 2.83
CA SER A 228 0.68 1.03 3.72
C SER A 228 2.12 1.38 3.35
N ILE A 229 2.41 1.68 2.08
CA ILE A 229 3.68 2.27 1.66
C ILE A 229 3.59 3.80 1.79
N LYS A 230 4.35 4.36 2.74
CA LYS A 230 4.60 5.80 2.81
C LYS A 230 5.38 6.28 1.61
N ASP A 231 6.51 5.67 1.30
CA ASP A 231 7.33 6.11 0.18
C ASP A 231 8.19 4.97 -0.34
N VAL A 232 8.66 5.13 -1.57
CA VAL A 232 9.74 4.34 -2.14
C VAL A 232 10.89 5.31 -2.41
N ILE A 233 12.04 5.03 -1.82
CA ILE A 233 13.25 5.85 -1.92
C ILE A 233 14.28 5.14 -2.78
N LEU A 234 14.64 5.80 -3.88
CA LEU A 234 15.63 5.33 -4.84
C LEU A 234 16.91 6.17 -4.74
N TYR A 235 18.06 5.55 -4.44
CA TYR A 235 19.26 6.30 -4.11
C TYR A 235 20.15 6.63 -5.32
N SER A 236 20.13 5.75 -6.33
CA SER A 236 20.92 5.89 -7.55
C SER A 236 20.16 6.67 -8.64
N PRO A 237 20.82 7.55 -9.41
CA PRO A 237 20.30 8.10 -10.66
C PRO A 237 19.97 6.99 -11.68
N TRP A 238 19.19 7.32 -12.72
CA TRP A 238 19.04 6.41 -13.86
C TRP A 238 20.38 6.24 -14.57
N ASN A 239 20.64 5.01 -15.03
CA ASN A 239 21.87 4.56 -15.64
C ASN A 239 23.11 4.61 -14.70
N CYS A 240 22.88 4.46 -13.40
CA CYS A 240 23.94 4.51 -12.38
C CYS A 240 24.03 3.20 -11.59
N ALA A 241 25.21 2.58 -11.60
CA ALA A 241 25.55 1.50 -10.67
C ALA A 241 25.72 2.03 -9.24
N ILE A 242 25.70 1.15 -8.24
CA ILE A 242 26.08 1.44 -6.85
C ILE A 242 27.20 0.48 -6.45
N ASP A 243 28.12 0.93 -5.60
CA ASP A 243 29.14 0.06 -5.00
C ASP A 243 28.71 -0.45 -3.60
N ALA A 244 29.56 -1.29 -2.99
CA ALA A 244 29.31 -1.80 -1.63
C ALA A 244 29.17 -0.70 -0.57
N LYS A 245 29.89 0.42 -0.72
CA LYS A 245 29.84 1.56 0.21
C LYS A 245 28.49 2.24 0.10
N ALA A 246 28.03 2.58 -1.10
CA ALA A 246 26.69 3.11 -1.31
C ALA A 246 25.61 2.15 -0.77
N ALA A 247 25.67 0.85 -1.12
CA ALA A 247 24.68 -0.13 -0.69
C ALA A 247 24.62 -0.30 0.84
N CYS A 248 25.76 -0.43 1.52
CA CYS A 248 25.83 -0.50 2.97
C CYS A 248 25.32 0.79 3.63
N GLY A 249 25.59 1.95 3.05
CA GLY A 249 25.09 3.25 3.55
C GLY A 249 23.59 3.41 3.45
N ILE A 250 22.97 2.84 2.40
CA ILE A 250 21.52 2.77 2.24
C ILE A 250 20.91 1.82 3.29
N ALA A 251 21.54 0.66 3.49
CA ALA A 251 21.11 -0.39 4.40
C ALA A 251 21.13 0.04 5.88
N THR A 252 22.21 0.69 6.29
CA THR A 252 22.39 1.24 7.64
C THR A 252 21.68 2.59 7.83
N GLY A 253 21.33 3.29 6.75
CA GLY A 253 20.78 4.64 6.81
C GLY A 253 21.81 5.75 7.02
N ARG A 254 23.11 5.42 7.02
CA ARG A 254 24.22 6.35 7.24
C ARG A 254 24.46 7.30 6.05
N ILE A 255 23.98 6.98 4.84
CA ILE A 255 24.15 7.83 3.64
C ILE A 255 23.05 8.90 3.50
N LYS A 256 23.45 10.17 3.50
CA LYS A 256 22.59 11.31 3.17
C LYS A 256 22.67 11.67 1.68
N PRO A 257 21.62 12.29 1.10
CA PRO A 257 21.59 12.72 -0.30
C PRO A 257 22.82 13.49 -0.82
N ASN A 258 23.47 14.27 0.05
CA ASN A 258 24.65 15.10 -0.24
C ASN A 258 26.01 14.44 0.09
N GLN A 259 26.00 13.21 0.63
CA GLN A 259 27.21 12.40 0.87
C GLN A 259 27.47 11.40 -0.28
N ARG A 260 26.52 11.28 -1.21
CA ARG A 260 26.68 10.51 -2.45
C ARG A 260 27.73 11.17 -3.33
N VAL A 261 28.66 10.36 -3.82
CA VAL A 261 29.68 10.77 -4.78
C VAL A 261 29.51 9.93 -6.04
N PHE A 262 29.66 10.58 -7.19
CA PHE A 262 29.52 9.95 -8.49
C PHE A 262 30.86 9.99 -9.21
N HIS A 263 31.24 8.85 -9.77
CA HIS A 263 32.45 8.71 -10.57
C HIS A 263 32.09 8.10 -11.91
N ASN A 264 32.86 8.43 -12.95
CA ASN A 264 32.69 7.90 -14.30
C ASN A 264 34.07 7.64 -14.90
N TYR A 265 34.27 6.49 -15.54
CA TYR A 265 35.56 6.09 -16.09
C TYR A 265 36.06 6.99 -17.24
N ASN A 266 35.15 7.63 -17.97
CA ASN A 266 35.43 8.19 -19.29
C ASN A 266 35.10 9.68 -19.44
N ARG A 267 34.40 10.32 -18.48
CA ARG A 267 33.91 11.71 -18.60
C ARG A 267 33.83 12.46 -17.26
N ASN A 268 34.07 13.76 -17.29
CA ASN A 268 33.84 14.69 -16.17
C ASN A 268 32.35 15.03 -15.97
N HIS A 269 31.47 14.03 -15.96
CA HIS A 269 30.04 14.25 -15.68
C HIS A 269 29.66 13.69 -14.31
N ILE A 270 29.45 14.63 -13.40
CA ILE A 270 28.74 14.41 -12.14
C ILE A 270 27.33 14.96 -12.38
N PRO A 271 26.24 14.26 -11.99
CA PRO A 271 24.90 14.82 -12.06
C PRO A 271 24.82 16.05 -11.15
N SER A 272 24.89 17.22 -11.75
CA SER A 272 24.76 18.51 -11.07
C SER A 272 23.28 18.78 -10.78
N ASP A 273 23.02 19.44 -9.66
CA ASP A 273 21.70 19.97 -9.28
C ASP A 273 20.54 18.95 -9.27
N LEU A 274 20.82 17.80 -8.64
CA LEU A 274 19.81 16.82 -8.20
C LEU A 274 18.62 17.52 -7.49
N PRO A 275 17.40 17.54 -8.07
CA PRO A 275 16.26 18.29 -7.52
C PRO A 275 15.86 17.84 -6.10
N GLN A 276 15.39 18.74 -5.24
CA GLN A 276 14.97 18.35 -3.89
C GLN A 276 13.87 17.27 -3.97
N SER A 277 14.07 16.17 -3.22
CA SER A 277 13.20 14.99 -3.20
C SER A 277 13.12 14.16 -4.49
N TRP A 278 14.06 14.30 -5.45
CA TRP A 278 14.11 13.47 -6.67
C TRP A 278 14.06 11.96 -6.43
N ASN A 279 14.56 11.51 -5.27
CA ASN A 279 14.60 10.12 -4.85
C ASN A 279 13.27 9.59 -4.29
N SER A 280 12.27 10.45 -4.05
CA SER A 280 10.99 10.11 -3.41
C SER A 280 9.91 9.86 -4.47
N MET A 281 9.43 8.61 -4.55
CA MET A 281 8.35 8.28 -5.47
C MET A 281 7.03 8.96 -5.06
N ARG A 282 6.81 9.25 -3.77
CA ARG A 282 5.70 10.09 -3.30
C ARG A 282 5.77 11.51 -3.86
N SER A 283 6.97 12.09 -3.91
CA SER A 283 7.17 13.45 -4.42
C SER A 283 7.01 13.50 -5.94
N ALA A 284 7.48 12.47 -6.66
CA ALA A 284 7.32 12.32 -8.10
C ALA A 284 5.86 12.06 -8.54
N GLY A 285 5.06 11.35 -7.73
CA GLY A 285 3.63 11.21 -7.98
C GLY A 285 3.30 10.53 -9.32
N SER A 286 2.69 11.25 -10.26
CA SER A 286 2.31 10.68 -11.58
C SER A 286 3.43 10.71 -12.62
N ASP A 287 4.60 11.24 -12.26
CA ASP A 287 5.77 11.35 -13.12
C ASP A 287 6.25 9.99 -13.64
N LYS A 288 6.72 9.95 -14.88
CA LYS A 288 7.14 8.73 -15.56
C LYS A 288 8.58 8.38 -15.20
N ILE A 289 8.76 7.14 -14.74
CA ILE A 289 10.06 6.53 -14.45
C ILE A 289 10.25 5.27 -15.30
N PRO A 290 11.50 4.91 -15.67
CA PRO A 290 11.83 3.62 -16.24
C PRO A 290 11.33 2.48 -15.35
N LYS A 291 10.88 1.38 -15.94
CA LYS A 291 10.63 0.14 -15.20
C LYS A 291 11.95 -0.38 -14.65
N ILE A 292 11.96 -0.63 -13.33
CA ILE A 292 13.07 -1.25 -12.61
C ILE A 292 12.80 -2.74 -12.58
N LEU A 293 13.73 -3.52 -13.12
CA LEU A 293 13.73 -4.97 -13.05
C LEU A 293 14.74 -5.41 -11.98
N LEU A 294 14.39 -6.42 -11.19
CA LEU A 294 15.20 -6.91 -10.07
C LEU A 294 15.42 -8.42 -10.17
N ASN A 295 16.67 -8.83 -9.98
CA ASN A 295 17.12 -10.21 -10.11
C ASN A 295 17.45 -10.82 -8.74
N ALA A 296 17.02 -12.07 -8.54
CA ALA A 296 17.33 -12.82 -7.33
C ALA A 296 18.76 -13.39 -7.36
N VAL A 297 19.44 -13.30 -6.23
CA VAL A 297 20.73 -13.95 -5.98
C VAL A 297 20.54 -15.46 -5.89
N GLY A 298 21.24 -16.22 -6.74
CA GLY A 298 21.26 -17.69 -6.76
C GLY A 298 21.94 -18.29 -5.53
N SER A 299 21.50 -19.48 -5.11
CA SER A 299 22.01 -20.16 -3.91
C SER A 299 23.42 -20.73 -4.06
N ASP A 300 23.94 -20.77 -5.28
CA ASP A 300 25.30 -21.09 -5.67
C ASP A 300 26.29 -19.92 -5.51
N GLU A 301 25.80 -18.68 -5.40
CA GLU A 301 26.61 -17.47 -5.39
C GLU A 301 27.22 -17.21 -3.98
N GLU A 302 28.45 -16.66 -3.89
CA GLU A 302 29.09 -16.39 -2.57
C GLU A 302 28.26 -15.42 -1.73
N VAL A 303 27.71 -14.39 -2.37
CA VAL A 303 26.90 -13.36 -1.75
C VAL A 303 25.64 -13.92 -1.08
N TRP A 304 25.05 -15.00 -1.62
CA TRP A 304 23.96 -15.73 -0.97
C TRP A 304 24.36 -16.31 0.38
N ARG A 305 25.55 -16.91 0.46
CA ARG A 305 26.07 -17.53 1.69
C ARG A 305 26.31 -16.47 2.76
N LYS A 306 26.85 -15.30 2.39
CA LYS A 306 27.05 -14.18 3.32
C LYS A 306 25.71 -13.65 3.87
N PHE A 307 24.74 -13.32 3.01
CA PHE A 307 23.44 -12.83 3.48
C PHE A 307 22.64 -13.88 4.25
N SER A 308 22.72 -15.16 3.88
CA SER A 308 22.09 -16.25 4.64
C SER A 308 22.70 -16.42 6.03
N SER A 309 24.02 -16.24 6.18
CA SER A 309 24.67 -16.23 7.48
C SER A 309 24.21 -15.05 8.34
N LEU A 310 24.19 -13.83 7.79
CA LEU A 310 23.69 -12.64 8.48
C LEU A 310 22.22 -12.80 8.93
N LYS A 311 21.37 -13.38 8.08
CA LYS A 311 19.96 -13.67 8.36
C LYS A 311 19.82 -14.61 9.55
N ASN A 312 20.53 -15.74 9.54
CA ASN A 312 20.50 -16.72 10.64
C ASN A 312 21.03 -16.12 11.96
N SER A 313 22.01 -15.22 11.87
CA SER A 313 22.55 -14.46 13.02
C SER A 313 21.68 -13.25 13.43
N HIS A 314 20.52 -13.03 12.82
CA HIS A 314 19.61 -11.88 13.07
C HIS A 314 20.27 -10.50 12.84
N LYS A 315 21.35 -10.44 12.04
CA LYS A 315 22.14 -9.23 11.75
C LYS A 315 21.59 -8.39 10.58
N LEU A 316 20.45 -8.77 10.00
CA LEU A 316 19.75 -7.99 8.95
C LEU A 316 18.80 -6.91 9.52
N LYS A 317 19.08 -6.43 10.74
CA LYS A 317 18.28 -5.44 11.48
C LYS A 317 19.25 -4.41 12.06
N VAL A 318 19.36 -3.25 11.39
CA VAL A 318 20.23 -2.15 11.79
C VAL A 318 19.36 -0.97 12.24
N GLU A 319 19.56 -0.46 13.44
CA GLU A 319 18.79 0.64 14.04
C GLU A 319 17.25 0.47 13.93
N ASP A 320 16.60 1.23 13.03
CA ASP A 320 15.17 1.22 12.72
C ASP A 320 14.83 0.54 11.37
N ARG A 321 15.85 0.03 10.67
CA ARG A 321 15.77 -0.63 9.37
C ARG A 321 15.66 -2.15 9.49
N ILE A 322 14.99 -2.74 8.50
CA ILE A 322 14.99 -4.17 8.20
C ILE A 322 15.63 -4.32 6.81
N ILE A 323 16.71 -5.08 6.70
CA ILE A 323 17.40 -5.34 5.44
C ILE A 323 16.85 -6.65 4.87
N LEU A 324 16.41 -6.63 3.62
CA LEU A 324 15.81 -7.78 2.96
C LEU A 324 16.49 -8.03 1.60
N PRO A 325 17.50 -8.92 1.57
CA PRO A 325 18.16 -9.32 0.33
C PRO A 325 17.28 -10.27 -0.48
N TYR A 326 17.16 -10.04 -1.78
CA TYR A 326 16.38 -10.87 -2.69
C TYR A 326 17.16 -12.15 -3.05
N LEU A 327 17.02 -13.16 -2.20
CA LEU A 327 17.72 -14.45 -2.33
C LEU A 327 16.77 -15.53 -2.87
N VAL A 328 17.26 -16.40 -3.74
CA VAL A 328 16.58 -17.66 -4.06
C VAL A 328 16.52 -18.52 -2.79
N PRO A 329 15.34 -19.01 -2.33
CA PRO A 329 15.26 -19.79 -1.10
C PRO A 329 16.07 -21.11 -1.16
N PRO A 330 16.56 -21.63 -0.01
CA PRO A 330 17.28 -22.91 0.03
C PRO A 330 16.47 -24.05 -0.60
N GLY A 331 17.10 -24.84 -1.47
CA GLY A 331 16.45 -25.97 -2.15
C GLY A 331 15.47 -25.58 -3.26
N VAL A 332 15.33 -24.30 -3.60
CA VAL A 332 14.47 -23.82 -4.69
C VAL A 332 15.32 -23.47 -5.91
N GLY A 333 14.83 -23.80 -7.11
CA GLY A 333 15.50 -23.46 -8.36
C GLY A 333 15.35 -21.98 -8.73
N LYS A 334 16.42 -21.37 -9.27
CA LYS A 334 16.44 -19.97 -9.75
C LYS A 334 15.38 -19.69 -10.82
N ASN A 335 14.92 -20.72 -11.54
CA ASN A 335 13.81 -20.65 -12.50
C ASN A 335 12.44 -20.30 -11.88
N LEU A 336 12.25 -20.43 -10.56
CA LEU A 336 11.04 -19.98 -9.85
C LEU A 336 11.17 -18.55 -9.30
N PHE A 337 12.37 -17.97 -9.41
CA PHE A 337 12.74 -16.61 -9.01
C PHE A 337 13.56 -15.92 -10.13
N PRO A 338 12.99 -15.78 -11.34
CA PRO A 338 13.63 -15.02 -12.42
C PRO A 338 13.59 -13.52 -12.11
N GLU A 339 13.95 -12.71 -13.10
CA GLU A 339 13.81 -11.26 -13.08
C GLU A 339 12.34 -10.83 -12.85
N VAL A 340 12.11 -9.88 -11.93
CA VAL A 340 10.78 -9.39 -11.55
C VAL A 340 10.71 -7.86 -11.61
N PRO A 341 9.64 -7.25 -12.15
CA PRO A 341 9.42 -5.81 -12.07
C PRO A 341 9.19 -5.33 -10.63
N PHE A 342 9.82 -4.22 -10.25
CA PHE A 342 9.76 -3.70 -8.88
C PHE A 342 8.34 -3.25 -8.47
N GLU A 343 7.48 -2.86 -9.41
CA GLU A 343 6.05 -2.59 -9.16
C GLU A 343 5.29 -3.83 -8.65
N VAL A 344 5.73 -5.04 -9.02
CA VAL A 344 5.15 -6.31 -8.53
C VAL A 344 5.62 -6.58 -7.11
N ILE A 345 6.92 -6.46 -6.84
CA ILE A 345 7.51 -6.63 -5.51
C ILE A 345 6.88 -5.65 -4.51
N THR A 346 6.71 -4.38 -4.90
CA THR A 346 6.03 -3.38 -4.07
C THR A 346 4.53 -3.67 -3.88
N CYS A 347 3.80 -4.22 -4.87
CA CYS A 347 2.41 -4.67 -4.62
C CYS A 347 2.37 -5.85 -3.61
N VAL A 348 3.28 -6.83 -3.70
CA VAL A 348 3.37 -7.94 -2.73
C VAL A 348 3.69 -7.45 -1.32
N VAL A 349 4.71 -6.60 -1.16
CA VAL A 349 5.07 -6.00 0.14
C VAL A 349 3.87 -5.21 0.69
N ALA A 350 3.28 -4.32 -0.11
CA ALA A 350 2.16 -3.51 0.32
C ALA A 350 0.93 -4.32 0.76
N PHE A 351 0.66 -5.46 0.12
CA PHE A 351 -0.36 -6.42 0.56
C PHE A 351 0.00 -7.08 1.89
N ILE A 352 1.23 -7.53 2.09
CA ILE A 352 1.66 -8.10 3.37
C ILE A 352 1.45 -7.09 4.50
N PHE A 353 1.83 -5.83 4.26
CA PHE A 353 1.57 -4.76 5.22
C PHE A 353 0.07 -4.54 5.46
N MET A 354 -0.75 -4.47 4.40
CA MET A 354 -2.21 -4.29 4.52
C MET A 354 -2.93 -5.43 5.25
N PHE A 355 -2.48 -6.67 5.10
CA PHE A 355 -3.17 -7.86 5.61
C PHE A 355 -2.70 -8.33 7.00
N PHE A 356 -1.44 -8.05 7.36
CA PHE A 356 -0.79 -8.71 8.51
C PHE A 356 -0.18 -7.79 9.56
N THR A 357 -0.16 -6.47 9.36
CA THR A 357 0.39 -5.50 10.30
C THR A 357 -0.40 -4.19 10.27
N ARG A 358 -0.20 -3.33 11.27
CA ARG A 358 -0.68 -1.93 11.29
C ARG A 358 0.42 -0.94 10.93
N LEU A 359 1.64 -1.41 10.72
CA LEU A 359 2.77 -0.57 10.41
C LEU A 359 2.65 0.00 9.00
N LYS A 360 3.15 1.23 8.85
CA LYS A 360 3.50 1.82 7.57
C LYS A 360 4.96 1.53 7.24
N VAL A 361 5.28 1.43 5.96
CA VAL A 361 6.65 1.19 5.49
C VAL A 361 7.14 2.27 4.55
N THR A 362 8.40 2.68 4.69
CA THR A 362 9.14 3.30 3.60
C THR A 362 10.12 2.27 3.05
N ILE A 363 10.01 1.96 1.76
CA ILE A 363 10.89 1.02 1.08
C ILE A 363 12.08 1.80 0.53
N HIS A 364 13.29 1.35 0.82
CA HIS A 364 14.53 1.86 0.25
C HIS A 364 15.06 0.82 -0.72
N LEU A 365 15.39 1.20 -1.96
CA LEU A 365 16.02 0.28 -2.91
C LEU A 365 17.53 0.47 -2.92
N ALA A 366 18.26 -0.61 -2.59
CA ALA A 366 19.69 -0.75 -2.82
C ALA A 366 19.89 -1.75 -3.97
N ALA A 367 19.97 -1.21 -5.19
CA ALA A 367 20.26 -1.94 -6.42
C ALA A 367 21.00 -1.02 -7.40
N CYS A 368 21.73 -1.61 -8.35
CA CYS A 368 22.17 -0.89 -9.54
C CYS A 368 20.94 -0.50 -10.37
N LEU A 369 21.00 0.65 -11.04
CA LEU A 369 19.95 1.15 -11.95
C LEU A 369 20.56 1.46 -13.32
N SER A 370 21.50 0.63 -13.77
CA SER A 370 22.13 0.70 -15.09
C SER A 370 21.13 0.35 -16.20
N SER A 371 21.22 1.01 -17.36
CA SER A 371 20.44 0.64 -18.56
C SER A 371 21.17 -0.38 -19.43
N GLY A 372 20.43 -1.16 -20.21
CA GLY A 372 21.01 -1.93 -21.30
C GLY A 372 21.57 -1.02 -22.41
N PRO A 373 22.53 -1.47 -23.24
CA PRO A 373 23.09 -0.66 -24.34
C PRO A 373 22.05 -0.20 -25.38
N GLU A 374 20.93 -0.91 -25.48
CA GLU A 374 19.88 -0.69 -26.48
C GLU A 374 18.71 0.17 -25.97
N ASP A 375 18.64 0.46 -24.66
CA ASP A 375 17.48 1.10 -24.01
C ASP A 375 17.52 2.64 -23.97
N PHE A 376 18.56 3.27 -24.52
CA PHE A 376 18.83 4.69 -24.29
C PHE A 376 18.02 5.65 -25.16
N VAL A 377 17.08 6.40 -24.54
CA VAL A 377 16.26 7.43 -25.21
C VAL A 377 16.44 8.79 -24.53
N PHE A 378 17.59 9.43 -24.78
CA PHE A 378 18.04 10.69 -24.13
C PHE A 378 16.93 11.73 -23.85
N GLY A 379 16.08 12.01 -24.84
CA GLY A 379 15.03 13.04 -24.72
C GLY A 379 13.87 12.73 -23.77
N GLN A 380 13.61 11.45 -23.45
CA GLN A 380 12.56 11.05 -22.49
C GLN A 380 13.09 10.99 -21.06
N TRP A 381 14.38 10.71 -20.90
CA TRP A 381 15.01 10.43 -19.60
C TRP A 381 15.38 11.71 -18.83
N SER A 382 15.55 12.83 -19.53
CA SER A 382 15.94 14.12 -18.94
C SER A 382 14.83 14.84 -18.16
N GLY A 383 13.60 14.33 -18.15
CA GLY A 383 12.43 15.08 -17.68
C GLY A 383 12.13 15.00 -16.18
N GLN A 384 12.31 13.84 -15.54
CA GLN A 384 11.64 13.53 -14.25
C GLN A 384 12.51 12.82 -13.20
N TYR A 385 13.81 12.70 -13.43
CA TYR A 385 14.75 12.10 -12.48
C TYR A 385 16.18 12.45 -12.89
N ALA A 386 17.15 12.31 -11.99
CA ALA A 386 18.54 12.48 -12.35
C ALA A 386 19.02 11.30 -13.22
N TRP A 387 19.70 11.59 -14.33
CA TRP A 387 20.35 10.60 -15.18
C TRP A 387 21.85 10.88 -15.28
N VAL A 388 22.63 9.85 -15.57
CA VAL A 388 24.09 9.92 -15.75
C VAL A 388 24.55 9.12 -16.97
N TYR A 389 25.67 9.53 -17.58
CA TYR A 389 26.26 8.77 -18.69
C TYR A 389 26.67 7.35 -18.28
N ASP A 390 26.81 6.48 -19.28
CA ASP A 390 27.25 5.11 -19.11
C ASP A 390 28.57 5.00 -18.34
N ASN A 391 28.71 3.91 -17.58
CA ASN A 391 29.86 3.65 -16.71
C ASN A 391 30.00 4.67 -15.56
N THR A 392 28.89 5.29 -15.14
CA THR A 392 28.83 6.02 -13.86
C THR A 392 28.44 5.08 -12.73
N TRP A 393 29.09 5.23 -11.58
CA TRP A 393 28.69 4.57 -10.34
C TRP A 393 28.60 5.58 -9.18
N MET A 394 27.79 5.22 -8.20
CA MET A 394 27.59 5.96 -6.96
C MET A 394 28.30 5.27 -5.80
N THR A 395 29.00 6.06 -4.99
CA THR A 395 29.67 5.65 -3.74
C THR A 395 29.38 6.66 -2.62
N THR A 396 30.02 6.51 -1.46
CA THR A 396 30.08 7.52 -0.39
C THR A 396 31.51 7.70 0.11
N ASN A 397 31.91 8.96 0.33
CA ASN A 397 33.22 9.33 0.89
C ASN A 397 33.33 9.06 2.40
N TYR A 398 32.22 8.77 3.08
CA TYR A 398 32.18 8.68 4.54
C TYR A 398 31.38 7.46 4.96
N MET A 399 32.08 6.42 5.41
CA MET A 399 31.58 5.46 6.39
C MET A 399 32.75 4.86 7.16
N ASP A 400 32.57 4.83 8.47
CA ASP A 400 33.30 3.96 9.37
C ASP A 400 32.57 2.60 9.36
N PHE A 401 33.24 1.57 8.84
CA PHE A 401 32.65 0.24 8.62
C PHE A 401 32.96 -0.74 9.76
N ASP A 402 33.76 -0.34 10.75
CA ASP A 402 34.25 -1.22 11.81
C ASP A 402 33.11 -1.83 12.66
N GLU A 403 31.93 -1.20 12.69
CA GLU A 403 30.73 -1.71 13.37
C GLU A 403 29.93 -2.75 12.55
N ASP A 404 30.04 -2.73 11.22
CA ASP A 404 29.15 -3.45 10.29
C ASP A 404 29.93 -4.33 9.27
N VAL A 405 31.17 -4.75 9.60
CA VAL A 405 32.11 -5.42 8.68
C VAL A 405 31.51 -6.61 7.92
N GLU A 406 30.80 -7.52 8.60
CA GLU A 406 30.18 -8.70 7.94
C GLU A 406 29.08 -8.30 6.93
N LEU A 407 28.33 -7.24 7.23
CA LEU A 407 27.28 -6.71 6.37
C LEU A 407 27.91 -6.01 5.16
N TYR A 408 28.98 -5.24 5.38
CA TYR A 408 29.77 -4.64 4.32
C TYR A 408 30.40 -5.69 3.39
N ASP A 409 30.97 -6.77 3.93
CA ASP A 409 31.50 -7.91 3.16
C ASP A 409 30.42 -8.60 2.30
N ALA A 410 29.18 -8.66 2.78
CA ALA A 410 28.04 -9.13 1.99
C ALA A 410 27.71 -8.18 0.83
N PHE A 411 27.74 -6.86 1.07
CA PHE A 411 27.58 -5.86 0.01
C PHE A 411 28.75 -5.85 -0.98
N ARG A 412 30.00 -6.09 -0.55
CA ARG A 412 31.16 -6.23 -1.45
C ARG A 412 31.04 -7.44 -2.35
N ALA A 413 30.49 -8.55 -1.87
CA ALA A 413 30.20 -9.71 -2.72
C ALA A 413 29.06 -9.46 -3.72
N LEU A 414 28.14 -8.52 -3.45
CA LEU A 414 26.99 -8.20 -4.32
C LEU A 414 27.31 -7.16 -5.39
N PHE A 415 27.92 -6.06 -4.97
CA PHE A 415 28.09 -4.83 -5.77
C PHE A 415 29.55 -4.55 -6.13
N GLY A 416 30.49 -5.32 -5.57
CA GLY A 416 31.92 -5.05 -5.69
C GLY A 416 32.37 -3.80 -4.92
N GLU A 417 33.66 -3.57 -4.94
CA GLU A 417 34.26 -2.26 -4.67
C GLU A 417 34.85 -1.74 -5.97
N VAL A 418 34.64 -0.46 -6.26
CA VAL A 418 35.43 0.23 -7.28
C VAL A 418 36.54 0.98 -6.56
N SER A 419 37.78 0.64 -6.92
CA SER A 419 39.04 1.16 -6.35
C SER A 419 39.45 2.49 -6.96
#